data_AF-A0A7J4T2A1-F1
#
_entry.id   AF-A0A7J4T2A1-F1
#
_cell.length_a   1.000
_cell.length_b   1.000
_cell.length_c   1.000
_cell.angle_alpha   90.00
_cell.angle_beta   90.00
_cell.angle_gamma   90.00
#
_symmetry.space_group_name_H-M   'P 1'
#
loop_
_entity.id
_entity.type
_entity.pdbx_description
1 polymer ?
#
loop_
_entity_poly.entity_id
_entity_poly.type
_entity_poly.pdbx_seq_one_letter_code
_entity_poly.pdbx_strand_id
1 'polypeptide(L)' 'PVISEQERTRLATEAGKLGVMQAINQTEQGASGWYVDVSGEIQYWNVGADGSWSRGV' A
#
# COMPACT_ATOMS: atom_id res chain seq x y z
N PRO A 1 3.92 9.43 -5.10
CA PRO A 1 2.87 10.18 -4.36
C PRO A 1 3.50 10.80 -3.11
N VAL A 2 2.93 11.89 -2.61
CA VAL A 2 3.43 12.56 -1.40
C VAL A 2 2.30 12.56 -0.37
N ILE A 3 2.54 11.90 0.76
CA ILE A 3 1.65 11.89 1.94
C ILE A 3 2.42 12.41 3.15
N SER A 4 1.70 12.83 4.19
CA SER A 4 2.34 13.26 5.43
C SER A 4 3.03 12.09 6.15
N GLU A 5 4.07 12.40 6.95
CA GLU A 5 4.74 11.41 7.79
C GLU A 5 3.79 10.75 8.80
N GLN A 6 2.81 11.51 9.31
CA GLN A 6 1.80 10.98 10.21
C GLN A 6 0.92 9.94 9.51
N GLU A 7 0.49 10.20 8.27
CA GLU A 7 -0.33 9.27 7.50
C GLU A 7 0.48 8.04 7.10
N ARG A 8 1.74 8.21 6.66
CA ARG A 8 2.65 7.10 6.38
C ARG A 8 2.83 6.20 7.60
N THR A 9 3.03 6.78 8.78
CA THR A 9 3.19 6.05 10.05
C THR A 9 1.91 5.30 10.42
N ARG A 10 0.74 5.92 10.23
CA ARG A 10 -0.57 5.29 10.46
C ARG A 10 -0.73 4.05 9.58
N LEU A 11 -0.50 4.20 8.28
CA LEU A 11 -0.64 3.12 7.30
C LEU A 11 0.37 1.99 7.54
N ALA A 12 1.63 2.30 7.86
CA ALA A 12 2.64 1.29 8.20
C ALA A 12 2.28 0.51 9.48
N THR A 13 1.74 1.21 10.49
CA THR A 13 1.25 0.58 11.73
C THR A 13 0.07 -0.33 11.45
N GLU A 14 -0.88 0.09 10.62
CA GLU A 14 -2.01 -0.74 10.19
C GLU A 14 -1.54 -1.96 9.39
N ALA A 15 -0.56 -1.78 8.50
CA ALA A 15 0.03 -2.88 7.75
C ALA A 15 0.66 -3.93 8.66
N GLY A 16 1.38 -3.50 9.70
CA GLY A 16 1.97 -4.40 10.70
C GLY A 16 0.93 -5.14 11.54
N LYS A 17 -0.21 -4.49 11.84
CA LYS A 17 -1.31 -5.10 12.61
C LYS A 17 -2.11 -6.12 11.79
N LEU A 18 -2.37 -5.82 10.53
CA LEU A 18 -3.22 -6.63 9.65
C LEU A 18 -2.43 -7.68 8.86
N GLY A 19 -1.10 -7.53 8.76
CA GLY A 19 -0.24 -8.39 7.95
C GLY A 19 -0.39 -8.17 6.44
N VAL A 20 -1.04 -7.08 6.01
CA VAL A 20 -1.24 -6.72 4.60
C VAL A 20 -0.85 -5.27 4.37
N MET A 21 -0.22 -4.96 3.24
CA MET A 21 0.12 -3.59 2.86
C MET A 21 -1.15 -2.73 2.76
N GLN A 22 -1.04 -1.44 3.10
CA GLN A 22 -2.18 -0.51 3.07
C GLN A 22 -2.10 0.41 1.86
N ALA A 23 -3.19 0.51 1.09
CA ALA A 23 -3.29 1.47 0.01
C ALA A 23 -3.35 2.89 0.58
N ILE A 24 -2.64 3.82 -0.06
CA ILE A 24 -2.69 5.25 0.27
C ILE A 24 -4.11 5.80 0.05
N ASN A 25 -4.75 5.39 -1.05
CA ASN A 25 -6.18 5.58 -1.24
C ASN A 25 -6.91 4.36 -0.68
N GLN A 26 -7.59 4.50 0.46
CA GLN A 26 -8.25 3.37 1.11
C GLN A 26 -9.37 2.74 0.27
N THR A 27 -9.90 3.43 -0.74
CA THR A 27 -10.87 2.84 -1.68
C THR A 27 -10.24 1.91 -2.71
N GLU A 28 -8.91 1.88 -2.81
CA GLU A 28 -8.13 1.10 -3.78
C GLU A 28 -7.42 -0.10 -3.14
N GLN A 29 -7.75 -0.45 -1.88
CA GLN A 29 -7.18 -1.63 -1.24
C GLN A 29 -7.48 -2.90 -2.04
N GLY A 30 -6.42 -3.61 -2.45
CA GLY A 30 -6.52 -4.80 -3.31
C GLY A 30 -6.59 -4.51 -4.81
N ALA A 31 -6.49 -3.25 -5.23
CA ALA A 31 -6.38 -2.84 -6.63
C ALA A 31 -4.99 -2.25 -6.94
N SER A 32 -4.70 -2.02 -8.22
CA SER A 32 -3.48 -1.33 -8.63
C SER A 32 -3.44 0.08 -8.04
N GLY A 33 -2.33 0.45 -7.43
CA GLY A 33 -2.24 1.71 -6.69
C GLY A 33 -0.95 1.85 -5.89
N TRP A 34 -0.89 2.92 -5.11
CA TRP A 34 0.22 3.17 -4.20
C TRP A 34 -0.05 2.58 -2.84
N TYR A 35 0.89 1.81 -2.32
CA TYR A 35 0.80 1.15 -1.03
C TYR A 35 1.92 1.56 -0.10
N VAL A 36 1.65 1.46 1.20
CA VAL A 36 2.60 1.56 2.30
C VAL A 36 2.78 0.19 2.91
N ASP A 37 4.03 -0.26 3.03
CA ASP A 37 4.36 -1.49 3.74
C ASP A 37 4.64 -1.24 5.24
N VAL A 38 4.95 -2.32 5.97
CA VAL A 38 5.19 -2.27 7.42
C VAL A 38 6.40 -1.40 7.81
N SER A 39 7.31 -1.13 6.88
CA SER A 39 8.47 -0.26 7.09
C SER A 39 8.19 1.22 6.80
N GLY A 40 7.02 1.52 6.21
CA GLY A 40 6.68 2.86 5.74
C GLY A 40 7.19 3.17 4.33
N GLU A 41 7.72 2.18 3.62
CA GLU A 41 8.10 2.35 2.22
C GLU A 41 6.85 2.50 1.35
N ILE A 42 6.87 3.48 0.44
CA ILE A 42 5.78 3.71 -0.50
C ILE A 42 6.16 3.08 -1.84
N GLN A 43 5.38 2.11 -2.29
CA GLN A 43 5.62 1.38 -3.54
C GLN A 43 4.34 1.30 -4.37
N TYR A 44 4.48 1.38 -5.69
CA TYR A 44 3.37 1.16 -6.61
C TYR A 44 3.23 -0.32 -6.94
N TRP A 45 2.01 -0.82 -6.87
CA TRP A 45 1.67 -2.20 -7.21
C TRP A 45 0.64 -2.25 -8.32
N ASN A 46 0.84 -3.17 -9.25
CA ASN A 46 -0.17 -3.60 -10.21
C ASN A 46 -0.82 -4.88 -9.68
N VAL A 47 -2.15 -4.89 -9.64
CA VAL A 47 -2.94 -6.07 -9.30
C VAL A 47 -3.67 -6.55 -10.55
N GLY A 48 -3.35 -7.77 -10.98
CA GLY A 48 -3.99 -8.44 -12.11
C GLY A 48 -5.42 -8.88 -11.78
N ALA A 49 -6.23 -9.10 -12.81
CA ALA A 49 -7.61 -9.62 -12.65
C ALA A 49 -7.65 -11.04 -12.05
N ASP A 50 -6.53 -11.76 -12.12
CA ASP A 50 -6.29 -13.06 -11.49
C ASP A 50 -5.84 -12.95 -10.02
N GLY A 51 -5.75 -11.72 -9.48
CA GLY A 51 -5.26 -11.45 -8.13
C GLY A 51 -3.75 -11.50 -7.99
N SER A 52 -2.99 -11.60 -9.09
CA SER A 52 -1.53 -11.53 -9.06
C SER A 52 -1.06 -10.11 -8.74
N TRP A 53 0.02 -10.01 -7.95
CA TRP A 53 0.64 -8.73 -7.61
C TRP A 53 2.00 -8.62 -8.28
N SER A 54 2.25 -7.49 -8.93
CA SER A 54 3.55 -7.18 -9.53
C SER A 54 3.94 -5.74 -9.23
N ARG A 55 5.25 -5.50 -9.06
CA ARG A 55 5.76 -4.13 -8.93
C ARG A 55 5.61 -3.42 -10.28
N GLY A 56 5.11 -2.19 -10.26
CA GLY A 56 5.16 -1.33 -11.44
C GLY A 56 6.60 -1.09 -11.85
N VAL A 57 6.89 -1.26 -13.14
CA VAL A 57 8.09 -0.72 -13.79
C VAL A 57 7.95 0.76 -14.04
#